data_AF-A0A8H6S6I3-F1
#
_entry.id   AF-A0A8H6S6I3-F1
#
_cell.length_a   1.000
_cell.length_b   1.000
_cell.length_c   1.000
_cell.angle_alpha   90.00
_cell.angle_beta   90.00
_cell.angle_gamma   90.00
#
_symmetry.space_group_name_H-M   'P 1'
#
loop_
_entity.id
_entity.type
_entity.pdbx_description
1 polymer ?
#
loop_
_entity_poly.entity_id
_entity_poly.type
_entity_poly.pdbx_seq_one_letter_code
_entity_poly.pdbx_strand_id
1 'polypeptide(L)'
;MAEARGAALISAGLQNLTANPLKIQPVEISYWVPQPALLDYSKKHSLLLEAYSPLGGDGKVGDTLRLPVVTKIASQLGMTPAQVIVSWSIQRGTVVLPKSVTPSRIVENLQGKLG
;
A
#
# COMPACT_ATOMS: atom_id res chain seq x y z
N MET A 1 -20.12 -2.62 21.28
CA MET A 1 -19.32 -3.84 21.59
C MET A 1 -18.27 -4.16 20.51
N ALA A 2 -18.60 -4.11 19.21
CA ALA A 2 -17.63 -4.33 18.13
C ALA A 2 -16.57 -3.21 17.99
N GLU A 3 -16.99 -1.96 18.21
CA GLU A 3 -16.16 -0.76 18.06
C GLU A 3 -15.02 -0.67 19.10
N ALA A 4 -15.30 -1.02 20.35
CA ALA A 4 -14.31 -1.06 21.43
C ALA A 4 -13.24 -2.17 21.22
N ARG A 5 -13.62 -3.28 20.59
CA ARG A 5 -12.67 -4.35 20.21
C ARG A 5 -11.75 -3.92 19.07
N GLY A 6 -12.27 -3.16 18.10
CA GLY A 6 -11.46 -2.59 17.01
C GLY A 6 -10.39 -1.64 17.54
N ALA A 7 -10.76 -0.72 18.44
CA ALA A 7 -9.82 0.21 19.06
C ALA A 7 -8.73 -0.49 19.89
N ALA A 8 -9.09 -1.56 20.61
CA ALA A 8 -8.12 -2.34 21.40
C ALA A 8 -7.12 -3.12 20.54
N LEU A 9 -7.57 -3.70 19.41
CA LEU A 9 -6.70 -4.38 18.45
C LEU A 9 -5.74 -3.40 17.76
N ILE A 10 -6.23 -2.20 17.41
CA ILE A 10 -5.40 -1.11 16.89
C ILE A 10 -4.34 -0.73 17.92
N SER A 11 -4.71 -0.56 19.20
CA SER A 11 -3.78 -0.19 20.27
C SER A 11 -2.71 -1.25 20.53
N ALA A 12 -3.07 -2.54 20.52
CA ALA A 12 -2.12 -3.64 20.76
C ALA A 12 -1.16 -3.84 19.57
N GLY A 13 -1.68 -3.78 18.34
CA GLY A 13 -0.83 -3.78 17.14
C GLY A 13 0.12 -2.58 17.15
N LEU A 14 -0.36 -1.42 17.57
CA LEU A 14 0.41 -0.19 17.62
C LEU A 14 1.53 -0.19 18.67
N GLN A 15 1.30 -0.71 19.88
CA GLN A 15 2.36 -0.84 20.88
C GLN A 15 3.53 -1.66 20.34
N ASN A 16 3.26 -2.73 19.58
CA ASN A 16 4.29 -3.51 18.89
C ASN A 16 4.98 -2.72 17.76
N LEU A 17 4.24 -1.85 17.05
CA LEU A 17 4.80 -1.03 15.98
C LEU A 17 5.70 0.11 16.49
N THR A 18 5.45 0.63 17.69
CA THR A 18 6.18 1.79 18.25
C THR A 18 7.23 1.42 19.30
N ALA A 19 7.31 0.16 19.73
CA ALA A 19 8.27 -0.29 20.75
C ALA A 19 9.73 -0.36 20.26
N ASN A 20 9.98 -0.28 18.94
CA ASN A 20 11.32 -0.34 18.37
C ASN A 20 11.76 1.06 17.87
N PRO A 21 12.88 1.62 18.37
CA PRO A 21 13.39 2.92 17.93
C PRO A 21 13.90 2.93 16.47
N LEU A 22 14.01 1.77 15.82
CA LEU A 22 14.31 1.66 14.39
C LEU A 22 13.02 1.65 13.56
N LYS A 23 12.84 2.76 12.86
CA LYS A 23 11.71 3.19 12.04
C LYS A 23 11.40 2.23 10.89
N ILE A 24 10.10 2.15 10.55
CA ILE A 24 9.45 1.44 9.43
C ILE A 24 9.14 -0.03 9.74
N GLN A 25 7.85 -0.31 9.91
CA GLN A 25 7.31 -1.67 10.01
C GLN A 25 6.45 -1.94 8.77
N PRO A 26 6.76 -2.97 7.98
CA PRO A 26 5.97 -3.33 6.81
C PRO A 26 4.57 -3.79 7.25
N VAL A 27 3.54 -3.20 6.65
CA VAL A 27 2.14 -3.62 6.83
C VAL A 27 1.52 -3.85 5.46
N GLU A 28 0.59 -4.80 5.37
CA GLU A 28 -0.11 -4.99 4.10
C GLU A 28 -1.00 -3.79 3.86
N ILE A 29 -0.71 -3.07 2.78
CA ILE A 29 -1.55 -1.97 2.34
C ILE A 29 -1.68 -2.12 0.83
N SER A 30 -2.88 -2.47 0.38
CA SER A 30 -3.21 -2.71 -1.02
C SER A 30 -4.64 -2.27 -1.32
N TYR A 31 -5.11 -2.47 -2.55
CA TYR A 31 -6.52 -2.27 -2.89
C TYR A 31 -7.45 -3.14 -2.04
N TRP A 32 -7.06 -4.39 -1.77
CA TRP A 32 -7.85 -5.37 -1.02
C TRP A 32 -7.73 -5.19 0.50
N VAL A 33 -6.64 -4.57 0.95
CA VAL A 33 -6.35 -4.30 2.36
C VAL A 33 -6.06 -2.80 2.52
N PRO A 34 -7.10 -1.94 2.52
CA PRO A 34 -6.91 -0.50 2.39
C PRO A 34 -6.42 0.20 3.66
N GLN A 35 -6.68 -0.32 4.86
CA GLN A 35 -6.15 0.22 6.13
C GLN A 35 -6.39 1.74 6.38
N PRO A 36 -7.59 2.31 6.12
CA PRO A 36 -7.81 3.76 6.22
C PRO A 36 -7.53 4.32 7.63
N ALA A 37 -8.01 3.64 8.69
CA ALA A 37 -7.79 4.08 10.07
C ALA A 37 -6.30 4.09 10.46
N LEU A 38 -5.51 3.13 9.95
CA LEU A 38 -4.08 3.06 10.21
C LEU A 38 -3.32 4.17 9.48
N LEU A 39 -3.71 4.51 8.26
CA LEU A 39 -3.14 5.63 7.50
C LEU A 39 -3.46 6.99 8.16
N ASP A 40 -4.68 7.17 8.64
CA ASP A 40 -5.06 8.41 9.34
C ASP A 40 -4.30 8.54 10.66
N TYR A 41 -4.17 7.43 11.40
CA TYR A 41 -3.34 7.38 12.59
C TYR A 41 -1.88 7.70 12.26
N SER A 42 -1.30 7.07 11.23
CA SER A 42 0.10 7.29 10.89
C SER A 42 0.37 8.74 10.53
N LYS A 43 -0.53 9.38 9.77
CA LYS A 43 -0.47 10.82 9.46
C LYS A 43 -0.53 11.67 10.73
N LYS A 44 -1.49 11.42 11.63
CA LYS A 44 -1.65 12.18 12.88
C LYS A 44 -0.41 12.08 13.78
N HIS A 45 0.27 10.94 13.75
CA HIS A 45 1.41 10.65 14.62
C HIS A 45 2.77 10.76 13.92
N SER A 46 2.83 11.32 12.70
CA SER A 46 4.07 11.45 11.91
C SER A 46 4.84 10.13 11.74
N LEU A 47 4.09 9.03 11.57
CA LEU A 47 4.63 7.71 11.30
C LEU A 47 4.60 7.43 9.80
N LEU A 48 5.71 6.90 9.29
CA LEU A 48 5.81 6.43 7.92
C LEU A 48 5.51 4.94 7.87
N LEU A 49 4.55 4.55 7.03
CA LEU A 49 4.18 3.15 6.83
C LEU A 49 4.79 2.63 5.53
N GLU A 50 5.29 1.41 5.56
CA GLU A 50 5.74 0.69 4.39
C GLU A 50 4.69 -0.31 3.95
N ALA A 51 4.13 -0.11 2.76
CA ALA A 51 3.18 -0.99 2.14
C ALA A 51 3.90 -2.21 1.55
N TYR A 52 3.86 -3.34 2.26
CA TYR A 52 4.25 -4.62 1.67
C TYR A 52 3.12 -5.12 0.76
N SER A 53 3.49 -5.82 -0.31
CA SER A 53 2.54 -6.36 -1.32
C SER A 53 1.55 -5.30 -1.86
N PRO A 54 2.00 -4.13 -2.34
CA PRO A 54 1.12 -3.04 -2.76
C PRO A 54 0.22 -3.40 -3.96
N LEU A 55 0.64 -4.37 -4.79
CA LEU A 55 -0.15 -4.89 -5.90
C LEU A 55 -1.17 -5.98 -5.46
N GLY A 56 -1.22 -6.32 -4.19
CA GLY A 56 -2.06 -7.37 -3.60
C GLY A 56 -1.27 -8.62 -3.21
N GLY A 57 -1.47 -9.09 -1.97
CA GLY A 57 -0.97 -10.38 -1.47
C GLY A 57 -1.73 -11.59 -2.04
N ASP A 58 -1.31 -12.80 -1.67
CA ASP A 58 -2.04 -14.06 -1.90
C ASP A 58 -2.59 -14.28 -3.31
N GLY A 59 -1.76 -13.99 -4.33
CA GLY A 59 -2.12 -14.20 -5.74
C GLY A 59 -3.04 -13.13 -6.34
N LYS A 60 -3.36 -12.06 -5.59
CA LYS A 60 -4.26 -10.98 -6.04
C LYS A 60 -3.65 -10.00 -7.04
N VAL A 61 -2.35 -10.08 -7.32
CA VAL A 61 -1.67 -9.20 -8.30
C VAL A 61 -2.41 -9.18 -9.63
N GLY A 62 -2.75 -10.34 -10.19
CA GLY A 62 -3.46 -10.40 -11.47
C GLY A 62 -4.83 -9.73 -11.42
N ASP A 63 -5.57 -9.91 -10.34
CA ASP A 63 -6.90 -9.32 -10.15
C ASP A 63 -6.81 -7.81 -9.99
N THR A 64 -5.86 -7.34 -9.19
CA THR A 64 -5.58 -5.91 -9.00
C THR A 64 -5.26 -5.21 -10.33
N LEU A 65 -4.39 -5.82 -11.15
CA LEU A 65 -3.99 -5.24 -12.44
C LEU A 65 -5.10 -5.27 -13.50
N ARG A 66 -6.14 -6.09 -13.31
CA ARG A 66 -7.31 -6.18 -14.20
C ARG A 66 -8.53 -5.38 -13.72
N LEU A 67 -8.46 -4.73 -12.56
CA LEU A 67 -9.56 -3.91 -12.05
C LEU A 67 -9.97 -2.86 -13.11
N PRO A 68 -11.26 -2.78 -13.50
CA PRO A 68 -11.70 -1.87 -14.58
C PRO A 68 -11.33 -0.41 -14.34
N VAL A 69 -11.34 0.04 -13.09
CA VAL A 69 -10.92 1.40 -12.72
C VAL A 69 -9.43 1.62 -12.94
N VAL A 70 -8.60 0.62 -12.63
CA VAL A 70 -7.14 0.69 -12.78
C VAL A 70 -6.76 0.70 -14.26
N THR A 71 -7.34 -0.20 -15.06
CA THR A 71 -7.07 -0.27 -16.49
C THR A 71 -7.54 0.96 -17.24
N LYS A 72 -8.69 1.53 -16.85
CA LYS A 72 -9.19 2.81 -17.39
C LYS A 72 -8.22 3.96 -17.10
N ILE A 73 -7.79 4.12 -15.85
CA ILE A 73 -6.83 5.18 -15.47
C ILE A 73 -5.49 4.98 -16.18
N ALA A 74 -5.00 3.74 -16.24
CA ALA A 74 -3.77 3.38 -16.93
C ALA A 74 -3.80 3.83 -18.40
N SER A 75 -4.90 3.55 -19.11
CA SER A 75 -5.12 4.00 -20.48
C SER A 75 -5.16 5.53 -20.60
N GLN A 76 -5.85 6.22 -19.69
CA GLN A 76 -5.97 7.68 -19.71
C GLN A 76 -4.63 8.39 -19.47
N LEU A 77 -3.74 7.80 -18.67
CA LEU A 77 -2.47 8.40 -18.26
C LEU A 77 -1.25 7.91 -19.06
N GLY A 78 -1.45 6.96 -19.98
CA GLY A 78 -0.37 6.29 -20.69
C GLY A 78 0.60 5.60 -19.72
N MET A 79 0.05 4.91 -18.74
CA MET A 79 0.77 4.17 -17.69
C MET A 79 0.37 2.69 -17.72
N THR A 80 1.15 1.84 -17.06
CA THR A 80 0.71 0.46 -16.82
C THR A 80 -0.21 0.38 -15.60
N PRO A 81 -1.08 -0.64 -15.49
CA PRO A 81 -1.89 -0.86 -14.29
C PRO A 81 -1.08 -0.94 -12.99
N ALA A 82 0.14 -1.51 -13.04
CA ALA A 82 1.02 -1.61 -11.88
C ALA A 82 1.50 -0.21 -11.44
N GLN A 83 1.89 0.63 -12.39
CA GLN A 83 2.30 2.01 -12.12
C GLN A 83 1.16 2.85 -11.52
N VAL A 84 -0.08 2.64 -11.96
CA VAL A 84 -1.26 3.30 -11.37
C VAL A 84 -1.41 2.93 -9.89
N ILE A 85 -1.32 1.65 -9.55
CA ILE A 85 -1.46 1.18 -8.15
C ILE A 85 -0.29 1.63 -7.27
N VAL A 86 0.93 1.64 -7.82
CA VAL A 86 2.12 2.16 -7.12
C VAL A 86 1.95 3.65 -6.84
N SER A 87 1.58 4.45 -7.85
CA SER A 87 1.34 5.89 -7.69
C SER A 87 0.22 6.17 -6.69
N TRP A 88 -0.88 5.43 -6.77
CA TRP A 88 -1.99 5.51 -5.81
C TRP A 88 -1.54 5.20 -4.37
N SER A 89 -0.73 4.16 -4.17
CA SER A 89 -0.21 3.80 -2.85
C SER A 89 0.67 4.91 -2.28
N ILE A 90 1.56 5.49 -3.08
CA ILE A 90 2.42 6.62 -2.67
C ILE A 90 1.57 7.83 -2.27
N GLN A 91 0.56 8.19 -3.07
CA GLN A 91 -0.33 9.32 -2.79
C GLN A 91 -1.12 9.17 -1.48
N ARG A 92 -1.26 7.94 -0.97
CA ARG A 92 -1.89 7.68 0.34
C ARG A 92 -0.96 7.91 1.53
N GLY A 93 0.32 8.19 1.28
CA GLY A 93 1.33 8.48 2.29
C GLY A 93 2.12 7.26 2.74
N THR A 94 2.27 6.24 1.89
CA THR A 94 3.08 5.04 2.19
C THR A 94 4.37 5.00 1.38
N VAL A 95 5.40 4.39 1.95
CA VAL A 95 6.55 3.86 1.20
C VAL A 95 6.11 2.57 0.53
N VAL A 96 6.44 2.38 -0.74
CA VAL A 96 5.89 1.29 -1.56
C VAL A 96 7.01 0.35 -2.00
N LEU A 97 6.91 -0.94 -1.68
CA LEU A 97 7.86 -1.98 -2.09
C LEU A 97 7.21 -3.01 -3.01
N PRO A 98 7.13 -2.76 -4.32
CA PRO A 98 6.56 -3.73 -5.26
C PRO A 98 7.59 -4.85 -5.54
N LYS A 99 7.39 -6.02 -4.93
CA LYS A 99 8.25 -7.20 -5.12
C LYS A 99 8.19 -7.71 -6.57
N SER A 100 9.34 -7.90 -7.20
CA SER A 100 9.47 -8.61 -8.47
C SER A 100 10.84 -9.27 -8.59
N VAL A 101 10.91 -10.42 -9.26
CA VAL A 101 12.16 -11.05 -9.73
C VAL A 101 12.29 -10.99 -11.25
N THR A 102 11.28 -10.46 -11.94
CA THR A 102 11.28 -10.31 -13.40
C THR A 102 11.86 -8.95 -13.78
N PRO A 103 12.97 -8.88 -14.55
CA PRO A 103 13.65 -7.61 -14.86
C PRO A 103 12.76 -6.56 -15.51
N SER A 104 11.93 -6.93 -16.48
CA SER A 104 11.01 -5.99 -17.14
C SER A 104 10.01 -5.35 -16.17
N ARG A 105 9.48 -6.13 -15.23
CA ARG A 105 8.57 -5.64 -14.18
C ARG A 105 9.29 -4.77 -13.15
N ILE A 106 10.57 -5.04 -12.86
CA ILE A 106 11.37 -4.17 -11.98
C ILE A 106 11.52 -2.80 -12.62
N VAL A 107 11.89 -2.74 -13.90
CA VAL A 107 11.99 -1.48 -14.65
C VAL A 107 10.64 -0.76 -14.70
N GLU A 108 9.57 -1.49 -15.02
CA GLU A 108 8.20 -0.96 -15.06
C GLU A 108 7.79 -0.31 -13.73
N ASN A 109 8.04 -1.01 -12.60
CA ASN A 109 7.70 -0.55 -11.25
C ASN A 109 8.46 0.73 -10.85
N LEU A 110 9.67 0.96 -11.37
CA LEU A 110 10.48 2.15 -11.08
C LEU A 110 10.06 3.39 -11.90
N GLN A 111 9.28 3.22 -12.96
CA GLN A 111 8.86 4.30 -13.88
C GLN A 111 7.53 4.97 -13.49
N GLY A 112 7.08 4.80 -12.24
CA GLY A 112 5.85 5.43 -11.75
C GLY A 112 5.88 6.96 -11.90
N LYS A 113 4.85 7.53 -12.52
CA LYS A 113 4.65 8.98 -12.55
C LYS A 113 4.05 9.43 -11.22
N LEU A 114 4.75 10.32 -10.54
CA LEU A 114 4.20 11.12 -9.45
C LEU A 114 3.51 12.32 -10.11
N GLY A 115 2.22 12.49 -9.82
CA GLY A 115 1.39 13.55 -10.40
C GLY A 115 1.87 14.94 -10.01
#